data_AF-A0A2N6FLM2-F1
#
_entry.id   AF-A0A2N6FLM2-F1
#
_cell.length_a   1.000
_cell.length_b   1.000
_cell.length_c   1.000
_cell.angle_alpha   90.00
_cell.angle_beta   90.00
_cell.angle_gamma   90.00
#
_symmetry.space_group_name_H-M   'P 1'
#
loop_
_entity.id
_entity.type
_entity.pdbx_description
1 polymer ?
#
loop_
_entity_poly.entity_id
_entity_poly.type
_entity_poly.pdbx_seq_one_letter_code
_entity_poly.pdbx_strand_id
1 'polypeptide(L)'
;MSQTPTGKKSSLILWRKIHLYSFGYFKWLSLLVSIFLVVCALTGVLYNHHHDFKVLEKSRISTSYLPDSYQERLDRTRKAQGLENLFPGEGDSVPVMWVIQDLHTGAIFGFWGRIFYDVLGIMMIILSVTGCYLYLIRKPRLNKNRKDA
;
A
#
# COMPACT_ATOMS: atom_id res chain seq x y z
N MET A 1 28.64 38.82 -27.69
CA MET A 1 27.32 38.68 -27.04
C MET A 1 27.14 37.21 -26.68
N SER A 2 27.60 36.80 -25.49
CA SER A 2 27.67 35.38 -25.08
C SER A 2 26.37 34.95 -24.40
N GLN A 3 25.64 34.02 -25.00
CA GLN A 3 24.54 33.35 -24.33
C GLN A 3 25.07 32.18 -23.52
N THR A 4 24.88 32.22 -22.20
CA THR A 4 25.22 31.13 -21.28
C THR A 4 23.99 30.25 -21.06
N PRO A 5 24.03 28.93 -21.33
CA PRO A 5 22.92 28.04 -21.02
C PRO A 5 23.08 27.51 -19.58
N THR A 6 22.70 28.31 -18.57
CA THR A 6 22.87 27.95 -17.14
C THR A 6 21.60 27.38 -16.47
N GLY A 7 20.44 27.39 -17.14
CA GLY A 7 19.15 27.05 -16.53
C GLY A 7 18.95 25.58 -16.12
N LYS A 8 19.43 24.61 -16.90
CA LYS A 8 19.13 23.17 -16.67
C LYS A 8 19.93 22.52 -15.54
N LYS A 9 21.14 23.01 -15.23
CA LYS A 9 22.01 22.41 -14.19
C LYS A 9 21.55 22.79 -12.78
N SER A 10 20.96 23.97 -12.60
CA SER A 10 20.52 24.48 -11.30
C SER A 10 19.35 23.68 -10.72
N SER A 11 18.35 23.33 -11.55
CA SER A 11 17.19 22.55 -11.11
C SER A 11 17.54 21.13 -10.68
N LEU A 12 18.48 20.47 -11.37
CA LEU A 12 18.94 19.11 -11.03
C LEU A 12 19.70 19.08 -9.70
N ILE A 13 20.51 20.11 -9.40
CA ILE A 13 21.25 20.21 -8.14
C ILE A 13 20.30 20.53 -6.98
N LEU A 14 19.30 21.38 -7.21
CA LEU A 14 18.26 21.71 -6.24
C LEU A 14 17.41 20.48 -5.89
N TRP A 15 16.95 19.73 -6.89
CA TRP A 15 16.18 18.49 -6.68
C TRP A 15 16.98 17.46 -5.88
N ARG A 16 18.28 17.30 -6.20
CA ARG A 16 19.16 16.39 -5.47
C ARG A 16 19.33 16.79 -4.01
N LYS A 17 19.46 18.10 -3.73
CA LYS A 17 19.52 18.62 -2.35
C LYS A 17 18.19 18.41 -1.62
N ILE A 18 17.05 18.75 -2.22
CA ILE A 18 15.73 18.54 -1.61
C ILE A 18 15.50 17.06 -1.27
N HIS A 19 15.87 16.14 -2.17
CA HIS A 19 15.79 14.70 -1.94
C HIS A 19 16.72 14.25 -0.80
N LEU A 20 17.95 14.76 -0.72
CA LEU A 20 18.88 14.40 0.37
C LEU A 20 18.48 14.98 1.73
N TYR A 21 17.93 16.19 1.78
CA TYR A 21 17.58 16.87 3.03
C TYR A 21 16.17 16.53 3.55
N SER A 22 15.18 16.27 2.69
CA SER A 22 13.82 15.91 3.12
C SER A 22 13.80 14.61 3.92
N PHE A 23 14.53 13.58 3.50
CA PHE A 23 14.53 12.28 4.19
C PHE A 23 15.16 12.31 5.60
N GLY A 24 15.98 13.32 5.92
CA GLY A 24 16.65 13.43 7.21
C GLY A 24 15.72 13.72 8.39
N TYR A 25 14.63 14.47 8.17
CA TYR A 25 13.67 14.87 9.21
C TYR A 25 12.49 13.90 9.35
N PHE A 26 12.11 13.17 8.29
CA PHE A 26 10.95 12.27 8.30
C PHE A 26 11.26 10.84 8.77
N LYS A 27 12.33 10.62 9.55
CA LYS A 27 12.77 9.25 9.94
C LYS A 27 11.67 8.46 10.65
N TRP A 28 11.03 9.06 11.66
CA TRP A 28 9.94 8.41 12.40
C TRP A 28 8.70 8.16 11.55
N LEU A 29 8.35 9.13 10.69
CA LEU A 29 7.25 8.97 9.74
C LEU A 29 7.53 7.82 8.75
N SER A 30 8.76 7.73 8.25
CA SER A 30 9.17 6.66 7.33
C SER A 30 9.15 5.28 7.98
N LEU A 31 9.50 5.20 9.27
CA LEU A 31 9.41 3.95 10.03
C LEU A 31 7.95 3.51 10.18
N LEU A 32 7.05 4.44 10.53
CA LEU A 32 5.61 4.17 10.61
C LEU A 32 5.07 3.71 9.25
N VAL A 33 5.34 4.45 8.17
CA VAL A 33 4.89 4.10 6.82
C VAL A 33 5.42 2.72 6.39
N SER A 34 6.67 2.40 6.72
CA SER A 34 7.26 1.08 6.43
C SER A 34 6.47 -0.05 7.10
N ILE A 35 6.08 0.11 8.37
CA ILE A 35 5.24 -0.87 9.07
C ILE A 35 3.92 -1.09 8.33
N PHE A 36 3.24 -0.01 7.92
CA PHE A 36 2.00 -0.12 7.16
C PHE A 36 2.19 -0.81 5.81
N LEU A 37 3.26 -0.50 5.08
CA LEU A 37 3.57 -1.17 3.81
C LEU A 37 3.87 -2.66 4.00
N VAL A 38 4.56 -3.04 5.07
CA VAL A 38 4.79 -4.45 5.42
C VAL A 38 3.46 -5.15 5.70
N VAL A 39 2.58 -4.53 6.50
CA VAL A 39 1.24 -5.08 6.75
C VAL A 39 0.45 -5.23 5.45
N CYS A 40 0.43 -4.21 4.57
CA CYS A 40 -0.24 -4.27 3.27
C CYS A 40 0.30 -5.41 2.39
N ALA A 41 1.63 -5.57 2.33
CA ALA A 41 2.26 -6.61 1.54
C ALA A 41 1.92 -8.00 2.07
N LEU A 42 2.02 -8.20 3.39
CA LEU A 42 1.69 -9.46 4.03
C LEU A 42 0.21 -9.82 3.84
N THR A 43 -0.70 -8.90 4.11
CA THR A 43 -2.15 -9.14 3.94
C THR A 43 -2.51 -9.39 2.47
N GLY A 44 -1.86 -8.69 1.53
CA GLY A 44 -2.07 -8.90 0.10
C GLY A 44 -1.60 -10.29 -0.35
N VAL A 45 -0.43 -10.73 0.11
CA VAL A 45 0.07 -12.09 -0.16
C VAL A 45 -0.88 -13.14 0.43
N LEU A 46 -1.31 -12.97 1.69
CA LEU A 46 -2.26 -13.87 2.35
C LEU A 46 -3.61 -13.90 1.63
N TYR A 47 -4.11 -12.75 1.19
CA TYR A 47 -5.36 -12.63 0.44
C TYR A 47 -5.26 -13.38 -0.90
N ASN A 48 -4.15 -13.21 -1.63
CA ASN A 48 -3.97 -13.87 -2.93
C ASN A 48 -3.83 -15.40 -2.80
N HIS A 49 -3.20 -15.87 -1.72
CA HIS A 49 -2.98 -17.31 -1.46
C HIS A 49 -4.02 -17.92 -0.52
N HIS A 50 -5.18 -17.29 -0.33
CA HIS A 50 -6.15 -17.76 0.66
C HIS A 50 -6.68 -19.18 0.38
N HIS A 51 -6.69 -19.60 -0.90
CA HIS A 51 -7.03 -20.98 -1.29
C HIS A 51 -5.96 -22.01 -0.91
N ASP A 52 -4.69 -21.61 -0.86
CA ASP A 52 -3.60 -22.49 -0.43
C ASP A 52 -3.64 -22.70 1.10
N PHE A 53 -4.09 -21.67 1.82
CA PHE A 53 -4.22 -21.68 3.27
C PHE A 53 -5.65 -22.01 3.73
N LYS A 54 -6.02 -23.29 3.63
CA LYS A 54 -7.33 -23.82 4.11
C LYS A 54 -7.69 -23.41 5.54
N VAL A 55 -6.68 -23.17 6.39
CA VAL A 55 -6.88 -22.68 7.76
C VAL A 55 -7.48 -21.27 7.73
N LEU A 56 -6.99 -20.35 6.90
CA LEU A 56 -7.49 -18.98 6.80
C LEU A 56 -8.90 -18.93 6.20
N GLU A 57 -9.17 -19.80 5.23
CA GLU A 57 -10.48 -19.92 4.59
C GLU A 57 -11.56 -20.39 5.56
N LYS A 58 -11.25 -21.41 6.38
CA LYS A 58 -12.21 -22.00 7.32
C LYS A 58 -12.30 -21.26 8.66
N SER A 59 -11.30 -20.45 8.98
CA SER A 59 -11.29 -19.70 10.23
C SER A 59 -12.31 -18.58 10.20
N ARG A 60 -13.11 -18.52 11.27
CA ARG A 60 -14.08 -17.45 11.51
C ARG A 60 -13.76 -16.79 12.85
N ILE A 61 -13.94 -15.48 12.93
CA ILE A 61 -13.75 -14.69 14.15
C ILE A 61 -15.12 -14.18 14.59
N SER A 62 -15.40 -14.30 15.88
CA SER A 62 -16.60 -13.72 16.49
C SER A 62 -16.60 -12.19 16.34
N THR A 63 -17.71 -11.62 15.88
CA THR A 63 -17.91 -10.17 15.72
C THR A 63 -17.80 -9.44 17.05
N SER A 64 -17.95 -10.13 18.19
CA SER A 64 -17.71 -9.57 19.52
C SER A 64 -16.30 -9.01 19.73
N TYR A 65 -15.31 -9.52 18.99
CA TYR A 65 -13.93 -9.02 19.03
C TYR A 65 -13.64 -7.96 17.95
N LEU A 66 -14.61 -7.68 17.08
CA LEU A 66 -14.48 -6.79 15.94
C LEU A 66 -15.35 -5.54 16.17
N PRO A 67 -15.10 -4.45 15.43
CA PRO A 67 -15.98 -3.30 15.44
C PRO A 67 -17.41 -3.66 14.99
N ASP A 68 -18.42 -2.98 15.55
CA ASP A 68 -19.85 -3.20 15.23
C ASP A 68 -20.18 -3.12 13.73
N SER A 69 -19.35 -2.40 12.96
CA SER A 69 -19.45 -2.33 11.49
C SER A 69 -19.39 -3.69 10.80
N TYR A 70 -18.74 -4.70 11.41
CA TYR A 70 -18.71 -6.06 10.89
C TYR A 70 -20.03 -6.79 11.11
N GLN A 71 -20.68 -6.58 12.27
CA GLN A 71 -22.00 -7.14 12.54
C GLN A 71 -23.03 -6.53 11.59
N GLU A 72 -23.03 -5.21 11.42
CA GLU A 72 -23.92 -4.56 10.44
C GLU A 72 -23.71 -5.07 9.01
N ARG A 73 -22.45 -5.25 8.58
CA ARG A 73 -22.14 -5.81 7.25
C ARG A 73 -22.64 -7.25 7.13
N LEU A 74 -22.48 -8.05 8.17
CA LEU A 74 -22.95 -9.43 8.22
C LEU A 74 -24.47 -9.47 8.09
N ASP A 75 -25.19 -8.64 8.84
CA ASP A 75 -26.66 -8.58 8.82
C ASP A 75 -27.20 -8.08 7.47
N ARG A 76 -26.55 -7.06 6.88
CA ARG A 76 -26.86 -6.62 5.50
C ARG A 76 -26.65 -7.75 4.50
N THR A 77 -25.59 -8.55 4.66
CA THR A 77 -25.29 -9.68 3.77
C THR A 77 -26.32 -10.81 3.94
N ARG A 78 -26.66 -11.16 5.19
CA ARG A 78 -27.72 -12.15 5.50
C ARG A 78 -29.05 -11.72 4.90
N LYS A 79 -29.44 -10.46 5.07
CA LYS A 79 -30.67 -9.89 4.51
C LYS A 79 -30.68 -9.95 2.98
N ALA A 80 -29.58 -9.58 2.33
CA ALA A 80 -29.45 -9.63 0.88
C ALA A 80 -29.58 -11.05 0.31
N GLN A 81 -29.14 -12.05 1.07
CA GLN A 81 -29.24 -13.46 0.69
C GLN A 81 -30.56 -14.12 1.13
N GLY A 82 -31.42 -13.42 1.89
CA GLY A 82 -32.65 -13.98 2.45
C GLY A 82 -32.44 -14.93 3.63
N LEU A 83 -31.28 -14.87 4.30
CA LEU A 83 -30.90 -15.73 5.43
C LEU A 83 -31.26 -15.14 6.82
N GLU A 84 -31.99 -14.02 6.86
CA GLU A 84 -32.26 -13.24 8.09
C GLU A 84 -32.86 -14.08 9.23
N ASN A 85 -33.75 -15.03 8.89
CA ASN A 85 -34.45 -15.87 9.87
C ASN A 85 -33.93 -17.31 9.95
N LEU A 86 -32.89 -17.66 9.18
CA LEU A 86 -32.44 -19.06 9.05
C LEU A 86 -31.54 -19.49 10.22
N PHE A 87 -30.91 -18.52 10.88
CA PHE A 87 -29.94 -18.75 11.95
C PHE A 87 -30.22 -17.81 13.14
N PRO A 88 -31.38 -17.93 13.81
CA PRO A 88 -31.69 -17.11 14.98
C PRO A 88 -30.74 -17.49 16.12
N GLY A 89 -29.72 -16.66 16.35
CA GLY A 89 -28.73 -16.83 17.42
C GLY A 89 -27.49 -17.66 17.08
N GLU A 90 -27.34 -18.10 15.82
CA GLU A 90 -26.15 -18.87 15.43
C GLU A 90 -25.03 -17.95 14.93
N GLY A 91 -24.07 -17.76 15.84
CA GLY A 91 -22.69 -17.33 15.61
C GLY A 91 -22.52 -16.10 14.74
N ASP A 92 -22.58 -14.92 15.37
CA ASP A 92 -22.09 -13.67 14.78
C ASP A 92 -20.58 -13.77 14.57
N SER A 93 -20.19 -14.50 13.54
CA SER A 93 -18.80 -14.75 13.19
C SER A 93 -18.61 -14.46 11.72
N VAL A 94 -17.59 -13.69 11.42
CA VAL A 94 -17.21 -13.33 10.06
C VAL A 94 -15.97 -14.10 9.65
N PRO A 95 -15.81 -14.42 8.35
CA PRO A 95 -14.58 -15.02 7.86
C PRO A 95 -13.37 -14.13 8.18
N VAL A 96 -12.26 -14.73 8.61
CA VAL A 96 -10.98 -14.00 8.84
C VAL A 96 -10.58 -13.20 7.59
N MET A 97 -10.90 -13.73 6.41
CA MET A 97 -10.63 -13.10 5.13
C MET A 97 -11.19 -11.67 5.01
N TRP A 98 -12.37 -11.40 5.60
CA TRP A 98 -12.92 -10.04 5.61
C TRP A 98 -12.01 -9.08 6.38
N VAL A 99 -11.48 -9.52 7.52
CA VAL A 99 -10.55 -8.74 8.34
C VAL A 99 -9.22 -8.54 7.62
N ILE A 100 -8.68 -9.58 6.97
CA ILE A 100 -7.44 -9.49 6.18
C ILE A 100 -7.61 -8.48 5.04
N GLN A 101 -8.73 -8.53 4.32
CA GLN A 101 -9.05 -7.61 3.24
C GLN A 101 -9.22 -6.17 3.73
N ASP A 102 -9.93 -5.98 4.85
CA ASP A 102 -10.13 -4.66 5.45
C ASP A 102 -8.83 -4.08 6.00
N LEU A 103 -7.91 -4.93 6.47
CA LEU A 103 -6.56 -4.53 6.89
C LEU A 103 -5.70 -4.15 5.69
N HIS A 104 -5.82 -4.84 4.56
CA HIS A 104 -5.13 -4.50 3.31
C HIS A 104 -5.62 -3.17 2.70
N THR A 105 -6.92 -2.90 2.77
CA THR A 105 -7.54 -1.69 2.21
C THR A 105 -7.55 -0.49 3.18
N GLY A 106 -7.15 -0.70 4.44
CA GLY A 106 -7.27 0.30 5.49
C GLY A 106 -8.71 0.56 5.94
N ALA A 107 -9.69 -0.20 5.45
CA ALA A 107 -11.10 -0.06 5.82
C ALA A 107 -11.36 -0.35 7.31
N ILE A 108 -10.48 -1.12 7.96
CA ILE A 108 -10.55 -1.37 9.41
C ILE A 108 -10.46 -0.09 10.25
N PHE A 109 -9.78 0.95 9.74
CA PHE A 109 -9.69 2.27 10.38
C PHE A 109 -10.77 3.25 9.86
N GLY A 110 -11.76 2.75 9.14
CA GLY A 110 -12.90 3.52 8.63
C GLY A 110 -12.56 4.38 7.41
N PHE A 111 -13.04 5.62 7.43
CA PHE A 111 -12.90 6.56 6.30
C PHE A 111 -11.47 7.10 6.18
N TRP A 112 -10.90 7.59 7.28
CA TRP A 112 -9.55 8.16 7.31
C TRP A 112 -8.47 7.13 6.98
N GLY A 113 -8.68 5.87 7.39
CA GLY A 113 -7.83 4.76 7.01
C GLY A 113 -7.75 4.56 5.49
N ARG A 114 -8.89 4.51 4.82
CA ARG A 114 -8.95 4.34 3.36
C ARG A 114 -8.22 5.45 2.63
N ILE A 115 -8.47 6.72 3.00
CA ILE A 115 -7.76 7.86 2.39
C ILE A 115 -6.24 7.74 2.60
N PHE A 116 -5.80 7.36 3.80
CA PHE A 116 -4.38 7.19 4.08
C PHE A 116 -3.74 6.11 3.18
N TYR A 117 -4.39 4.95 3.03
CA TYR A 117 -3.91 3.88 2.16
C TYR A 117 -3.91 4.29 0.68
N ASP A 118 -4.93 5.03 0.22
CA ASP A 118 -4.98 5.55 -1.15
C ASP A 118 -3.81 6.51 -1.43
N VAL A 119 -3.50 7.40 -0.48
CA VAL A 119 -2.34 8.29 -0.58
C VAL A 119 -1.04 7.49 -0.65
N LEU A 120 -0.87 6.44 0.19
CA LEU A 120 0.29 5.56 0.13
C LEU A 120 0.41 4.87 -1.25
N GLY A 121 -0.71 4.40 -1.81
CA GLY A 121 -0.75 3.80 -3.14
C GLY A 121 -0.31 4.77 -4.23
N ILE A 122 -0.81 6.02 -4.19
CA ILE A 122 -0.39 7.07 -5.14
C ILE A 122 1.11 7.36 -5.01
N MET A 123 1.64 7.43 -3.79
CA MET A 123 3.08 7.61 -3.57
C MET A 123 3.90 6.46 -4.16
N MET A 124 3.43 5.22 -4.04
CA MET A 124 4.07 4.04 -4.63
C MET A 124 4.06 4.09 -6.17
N ILE A 125 2.98 4.56 -6.79
CA ILE A 125 2.90 4.76 -8.24
C ILE A 125 3.93 5.80 -8.69
N ILE A 126 3.98 6.98 -8.04
CA ILE A 126 4.94 8.04 -8.37
C ILE A 126 6.38 7.53 -8.23
N LEU A 127 6.67 6.80 -7.15
CA LEU A 127 7.98 6.21 -6.91
C LEU A 127 8.36 5.22 -8.03
N SER A 128 7.45 4.33 -8.40
CA SER A 128 7.64 3.34 -9.47
C SER A 128 7.90 4.00 -10.82
N VAL A 129 7.06 4.97 -11.22
CA VAL A 129 7.19 5.71 -12.48
C VAL A 129 8.49 6.50 -12.53
N THR A 130 8.85 7.17 -11.44
CA THR A 130 10.10 7.94 -11.35
C THR A 130 11.32 7.04 -11.48
N GLY A 131 11.32 5.89 -10.78
CA GLY A 131 12.40 4.90 -10.87
C GLY A 131 12.58 4.37 -12.28
N CYS A 132 11.47 4.01 -12.95
CA CYS A 132 11.48 3.54 -14.33
C CYS A 132 12.01 4.62 -15.29
N TYR A 133 11.53 5.85 -15.19
CA TYR A 133 11.98 6.98 -16.00
C TYR A 133 13.50 7.20 -15.86
N LEU A 134 14.02 7.21 -14.63
CA LEU A 134 15.45 7.41 -14.35
C LEU A 134 16.31 6.25 -14.91
N TYR A 135 15.80 5.02 -14.90
CA TYR A 135 16.48 3.88 -15.50
C TYR A 135 16.60 4.03 -17.03
N LEU A 136 15.52 4.41 -17.70
CA LEU A 136 15.48 4.55 -19.16
C LEU A 136 16.37 5.70 -19.69
N ILE A 137 16.48 6.81 -18.96
CA ILE A 137 17.35 7.93 -19.35
C ILE A 137 18.82 7.72 -18.99
N ARG A 138 19.16 6.63 -18.27
CA ARG A 138 20.52 6.38 -17.79
C ARG A 138 21.44 5.96 -18.93
N LYS A 139 22.04 6.96 -19.58
CA LYS A 139 23.05 6.76 -20.63
C LYS A 139 24.22 5.93 -20.07
N PRO A 140 24.59 4.78 -20.67
CA PRO A 140 25.76 4.03 -20.25
C PRO A 140 27.00 4.92 -20.41
N ARG A 141 27.83 5.00 -19.36
CA ARG A 141 29.14 5.66 -19.47
C ARG A 141 30.01 4.80 -20.38
N LEU A 142 29.97 5.05 -21.68
CA LEU A 142 30.92 4.48 -22.63
C LEU A 142 32.32 4.86 -22.13
N ASN A 143 33.08 3.84 -21.70
CA ASN A 143 34.46 3.98 -21.30
C ASN A 143 35.26 4.45 -22.52
N LYS A 144 35.71 5.70 -22.51
CA LYS A 144 36.44 6.32 -23.63
C LYS A 144 37.87 5.76 -23.77
N ASN A 145 38.35 4.96 -22.82
CA ASN A 145 39.74 4.48 -22.78
C ASN A 145 40.01 3.19 -23.59
N ARG A 146 39.26 2.95 -24.68
CA ARG A 146 39.51 1.83 -25.61
C ARG A 146 39.60 2.30 -27.06
N LYS A 147 40.37 3.37 -27.31
CA LYS A 147 40.72 3.82 -28.67
C LYS A 147 42.22 3.99 -28.91
N ASP A 148 43.06 3.64 -27.93
CA ASP A 148 44.50 3.93 -27.97
C ASP A 148 45.36 2.67 -27.73
N ALA A 149 44.87 1.47 -28.09
CA ALA A 149 45.60 0.21 -28.01
C ALA A 149 45.63 -0.51 -29.36
#